data_AF-A0A412J0G3-F1
#
_entry.id   AF-A0A412J0G3-F1
#
_cell.length_a   1.000
_cell.length_b   1.000
_cell.length_c   1.000
_cell.angle_alpha   90.00
_cell.angle_beta   90.00
_cell.angle_gamma   90.00
#
_symmetry.space_group_name_H-M   'P 1'
#
loop_
_entity.id
_entity.type
_entity.pdbx_description
1 polymer ?
#
loop_
_entity_poly.entity_id
_entity_poly.type
_entity_poly.pdbx_seq_one_letter_code
_entity_poly.pdbx_strand_id
1 'polypeptide(L)'
;MSTIQVRVDDDLKSKADALFKELGTDTTSAIRMFLTQAVAYDGIPFEIKKFNKTKEMKIMTEDEFLDRLASSRVQSREGKVIDADIAIDSIRNKYGL
;
A
#
# COMPACT_ATOMS: atom_id res chain seq x y z
N MET A 1 -31.10 3.76 21.53
CA MET A 1 -30.02 4.01 20.55
C MET A 1 -29.03 4.94 21.23
N SER A 2 -27.75 4.56 21.31
CA SER A 2 -26.71 5.42 21.88
C SER A 2 -26.07 6.26 20.77
N THR A 3 -25.82 7.53 21.04
CA THR A 3 -25.23 8.46 20.06
C THR A 3 -23.76 8.69 20.38
N ILE A 4 -22.90 8.64 19.38
CA ILE A 4 -21.47 8.95 19.49
C ILE A 4 -21.22 10.24 18.71
N GLN A 5 -20.54 11.20 19.35
CA GLN A 5 -20.11 12.45 18.71
C GLN A 5 -18.59 12.44 18.55
N VAL A 6 -18.12 12.62 17.31
CA VAL A 6 -16.69 12.62 16.97
C VAL A 6 -16.36 13.93 16.26
N ARG A 7 -15.25 14.56 16.65
CA ARG A 7 -14.68 15.71 15.94
C ARG A 7 -13.62 15.23 14.98
N VAL A 8 -13.69 15.70 13.74
CA VAL A 8 -12.73 15.42 12.66
C VAL A 8 -12.51 16.69 11.86
N ASP A 9 -11.35 16.81 11.22
CA ASP A 9 -11.06 17.92 10.32
C ASP A 9 -11.97 17.86 9.07
N ASP A 10 -12.33 19.02 8.54
CA ASP A 10 -13.26 19.12 7.40
C ASP A 10 -12.73 18.43 6.15
N ASP A 11 -11.42 18.52 5.89
CA ASP A 11 -10.76 17.83 4.77
C ASP A 11 -10.83 16.31 4.92
N LEU A 12 -10.58 15.80 6.13
CA LEU A 12 -10.67 14.36 6.42
C LEU A 12 -12.10 13.86 6.24
N LYS A 13 -13.08 14.61 6.74
CA LYS A 13 -14.51 14.29 6.57
C LYS A 13 -14.90 14.24 5.10
N SER A 14 -14.53 15.26 4.32
CA SER A 14 -14.87 15.33 2.90
C SER A 14 -14.27 14.15 2.12
N LYS A 15 -13.01 13.80 2.39
CA LYS A 15 -12.35 12.64 1.78
C LYS A 15 -13.00 11.32 2.17
N ALA A 16 -13.34 11.14 3.45
CA ALA A 16 -14.01 9.93 3.92
C ALA A 16 -15.41 9.77 3.29
N ASP A 17 -16.20 10.84 3.26
CA ASP A 17 -17.54 10.83 2.66
C ASP A 17 -17.51 10.48 1.17
N ALA A 18 -16.55 11.04 0.41
CA ALA A 18 -16.36 10.70 -1.00
C ALA A 18 -15.96 9.23 -1.20
N LEU A 19 -14.98 8.76 -0.43
CA LEU A 19 -14.48 7.39 -0.49
C LEU A 19 -15.58 6.37 -0.20
N PHE A 20 -16.30 6.52 0.92
CA PHE A 20 -17.32 5.56 1.30
C PHE A 20 -18.50 5.56 0.34
N LYS A 21 -18.86 6.72 -0.21
CA LYS A 21 -19.88 6.81 -1.24
C LYS A 21 -19.49 6.07 -2.51
N GLU A 22 -18.23 6.14 -2.93
CA GLU A 22 -17.70 5.36 -4.06
C GLU A 22 -17.76 3.85 -3.78
N LEU A 23 -17.51 3.44 -2.53
CA LEU A 23 -17.64 2.06 -2.06
C LEU A 23 -19.09 1.61 -1.82
N GLY A 24 -20.09 2.47 -2.04
CA GLY A 24 -21.51 2.14 -1.90
C GLY A 24 -22.03 2.15 -0.46
N THR A 25 -21.38 2.89 0.46
CA THR A 25 -21.82 3.03 1.85
C THR A 25 -21.71 4.49 2.33
N ASP A 26 -22.24 4.78 3.51
CA ASP A 26 -22.04 6.10 4.14
C ASP A 26 -21.04 6.01 5.30
N THR A 27 -20.49 7.16 5.68
CA THR A 27 -19.48 7.25 6.76
C THR A 27 -20.02 6.73 8.09
N THR A 28 -21.31 6.88 8.35
CA THR A 28 -21.93 6.38 9.59
C THR A 28 -21.93 4.85 9.64
N SER A 29 -22.25 4.21 8.51
CA SER A 29 -22.27 2.76 8.35
C SER A 29 -20.86 2.19 8.39
N ALA A 30 -19.89 2.86 7.76
CA ALA A 30 -18.47 2.51 7.88
C ALA A 30 -17.96 2.57 9.33
N ILE A 31 -18.32 3.63 10.09
CA ILE A 31 -17.99 3.74 11.52
C ILE A 31 -18.63 2.60 12.33
N ARG A 32 -19.90 2.24 12.04
CA ARG A 32 -20.55 1.11 12.70
C ARG A 32 -19.82 -0.20 12.41
N MET A 33 -19.42 -0.44 11.15
CA MET A 33 -18.65 -1.63 10.80
C MET A 33 -17.32 -1.69 11.55
N PHE A 34 -16.62 -0.55 11.66
CA PHE A 34 -15.39 -0.47 12.44
C PHE A 34 -15.60 -0.87 13.90
N LEU A 35 -16.63 -0.32 14.57
CA LEU A 35 -16.93 -0.64 15.97
C LEU A 35 -17.31 -2.11 16.15
N THR A 36 -18.11 -2.68 15.24
CA THR A 36 -18.48 -4.10 15.28
C THR A 36 -17.25 -5.00 15.15
N GLN A 37 -16.35 -4.69 14.21
CA GLN A 37 -15.12 -5.46 14.03
C GLN A 37 -14.19 -5.32 15.25
N ALA A 38 -14.05 -4.12 15.80
CA ALA A 38 -13.22 -3.91 16.98
C ALA A 38 -13.67 -4.77 18.18
N VAL A 39 -14.98 -4.86 18.39
CA VAL A 39 -15.57 -5.72 19.44
C VAL A 39 -15.40 -7.21 19.10
N ALA A 40 -15.57 -7.61 17.83
CA ALA A 40 -15.45 -9.01 17.42
C ALA A 40 -14.03 -9.57 17.58
N TYR A 41 -13.00 -8.74 17.41
CA TYR A 41 -11.59 -9.12 17.51
C TYR A 41 -10.93 -8.77 18.85
N ASP A 42 -11.69 -8.22 19.80
CA ASP A 42 -11.18 -7.68 21.08
C ASP A 42 -9.93 -6.79 20.88
N GLY A 43 -9.98 -5.91 19.88
CA GLY A 43 -8.80 -5.18 19.42
C GLY A 43 -9.07 -4.19 18.30
N ILE A 44 -7.99 -3.67 17.70
CA ILE A 44 -8.10 -2.77 16.55
C ILE A 44 -8.28 -3.61 15.27
N PRO A 45 -9.35 -3.40 14.47
CA PRO A 45 -9.70 -4.24 13.32
C PRO A 45 -8.90 -3.90 12.05
N PHE A 46 -7.65 -3.51 12.21
CA PHE A 46 -6.66 -3.34 11.16
C PHE A 46 -5.26 -3.50 11.75
N GLU A 47 -4.31 -3.86 10.90
CA GLU A 47 -2.92 -4.01 11.31
C GLU A 47 -2.30 -2.65 11.66
N ILE A 48 -1.68 -2.54 12.83
CA ILE A 48 -1.04 -1.29 13.26
C ILE A 48 0.34 -1.19 12.60
N LYS A 49 0.45 -0.37 11.55
CA LYS A 49 1.71 -0.09 10.85
C LYS A 49 2.13 1.37 11.03
N LYS A 50 3.43 1.62 11.20
CA LYS A 50 3.99 2.96 10.99
C LYS A 50 3.99 3.24 9.49
N PHE A 51 3.33 4.32 9.08
CA PHE A 51 3.24 4.73 7.68
C PHE A 51 4.61 5.26 7.22
N ASN A 52 5.53 4.36 6.86
CA ASN A 52 6.75 4.73 6.18
C ASN A 52 6.39 4.96 4.71
N LYS A 53 6.27 6.23 4.31
CA LYS A 53 6.02 6.67 2.93
C LYS A 53 7.07 6.11 1.94
N THR A 54 8.20 5.66 2.46
CA THR A 54 9.26 4.97 1.75
C THR A 54 8.85 3.52 1.47
N LYS A 55 7.99 3.37 0.46
CA LYS A 55 7.92 2.21 -0.43
C LYS A 55 7.71 0.86 0.26
N GLU A 56 6.54 0.29 0.03
CA GLU A 56 6.32 -1.16 0.00
C GLU A 56 7.29 -1.79 -1.02
N MET A 57 8.56 -1.93 -0.63
CA MET A 57 9.47 -2.84 -1.28
C MET A 57 8.94 -4.21 -0.91
N LYS A 58 8.16 -4.82 -1.82
CA LYS A 58 7.81 -6.24 -1.72
C LYS A 58 9.11 -6.99 -1.44
N ILE A 59 9.20 -7.57 -0.25
CA ILE A 59 10.33 -8.41 0.13
C ILE A 59 10.27 -9.61 -0.83
N MET A 60 11.25 -9.69 -1.73
CA MET A 60 11.38 -10.81 -2.67
C MET A 60 11.84 -12.04 -1.89
N THR A 61 11.24 -13.19 -2.15
CA THR A 61 11.67 -14.45 -1.52
C THR A 61 13.01 -14.92 -2.10
N GLU A 62 13.68 -15.85 -1.42
CA GLU A 62 14.95 -16.43 -1.90
C GLU A 62 14.78 -17.10 -3.27
N ASP A 63 13.69 -17.83 -3.48
CA ASP A 63 13.37 -18.47 -4.76
C ASP A 63 13.18 -17.44 -5.88
N GLU A 64 12.39 -16.38 -5.64
CA GLU A 64 12.19 -15.29 -6.62
C GLU A 64 13.52 -14.59 -6.96
N PHE A 65 14.44 -14.47 -6.00
CA PHE A 65 15.78 -13.91 -6.23
C PHE A 65 16.64 -14.81 -7.12
N LEU A 66 16.68 -16.11 -6.82
CA LEU A 66 17.46 -17.09 -7.57
C LEU A 66 16.97 -17.21 -9.03
N ASP A 67 15.65 -17.18 -9.25
CA ASP A 67 15.06 -17.20 -10.58
C ASP A 67 15.44 -15.98 -11.42
N ARG A 68 15.50 -14.79 -10.79
CA ARG A 68 15.96 -13.56 -11.46
C ARG A 68 17.44 -13.61 -11.81
N LEU A 69 18.29 -14.18 -10.94
CA LEU A 69 19.71 -14.37 -11.24
C LEU A 69 19.92 -15.35 -12.39
N ALA A 70 19.15 -16.44 -12.44
CA ALA A 70 19.18 -17.37 -13.56
C ALA A 70 18.76 -16.69 -14.88
N SER A 71 17.67 -15.93 -14.84
CA SER A 71 17.17 -15.16 -15.98
C SER A 71 18.19 -14.11 -16.47
N SER A 72 18.84 -13.42 -15.54
CA SER A 72 19.90 -12.44 -15.85
C SER A 72 21.07 -13.09 -16.58
N ARG A 73 21.53 -14.27 -16.15
CA ARG A 73 22.61 -15.01 -16.84
C ARG A 73 22.25 -15.35 -18.28
N VAL A 74 21.00 -15.73 -18.55
CA VAL A 74 20.52 -16.03 -19.91
C VAL A 74 20.49 -14.76 -20.76
N GLN A 75 19.91 -13.67 -20.22
CA GLN A 75 19.83 -12.39 -20.94
C GLN A 75 21.22 -11.82 -21.27
N SER A 76 22.18 -11.93 -20.36
CA SER A 76 23.57 -11.54 -20.63
C SER A 76 24.19 -12.35 -21.77
N ARG A 77 23.95 -13.66 -21.84
CA ARG A 77 24.45 -14.51 -22.93
C ARG A 77 23.82 -14.17 -24.28
N GLU A 78 22.57 -13.74 -24.28
CA GLU A 78 21.84 -13.27 -25.46
C GLU A 78 22.19 -11.83 -25.86
N GLY A 79 23.11 -11.17 -25.14
CA GLY A 79 23.51 -9.78 -25.41
C GLY A 79 22.47 -8.74 -25.01
N LYS A 80 21.42 -9.12 -24.27
CA LYS A 80 20.40 -8.21 -23.73
C LYS A 80 20.92 -7.52 -22.46
N VAL A 81 21.99 -6.75 -22.62
CA VAL A 81 22.61 -5.95 -21.57
C VAL A 81 22.39 -4.47 -21.85
N ILE A 82 22.26 -3.69 -20.79
CA ILE A 82 22.20 -2.23 -20.86
C ILE A 82 23.41 -1.65 -20.13
N ASP A 83 23.82 -0.47 -20.56
CA ASP A 83 24.86 0.28 -19.88
C ASP A 83 24.42 0.66 -18.45
N ALA A 84 25.38 0.63 -17.53
CA ALA A 84 25.11 0.83 -16.11
C ALA A 84 24.61 2.23 -15.80
N ASP A 85 25.13 3.26 -16.48
CA ASP A 85 24.73 4.65 -16.26
C ASP A 85 23.28 4.87 -16.73
N ILE A 86 22.93 4.30 -17.89
CA ILE A 86 21.55 4.33 -18.42
C ILE A 86 20.59 3.60 -17.48
N ALA A 87 21.00 2.46 -16.92
CA ALA A 87 20.19 1.70 -15.98
C ALA A 87 19.90 2.52 -14.72
N ILE A 88 20.92 3.14 -14.13
CA ILE A 88 20.82 3.94 -12.91
C ILE A 88 19.89 5.15 -13.13
N ASP A 89 20.04 5.86 -14.25
CA ASP A 89 19.19 7.00 -14.59
C ASP A 89 17.73 6.60 -14.81
N SER A 90 17.47 5.46 -15.47
CA SER A 90 16.11 4.95 -15.65
C SER A 90 15.42 4.63 -14.32
N ILE A 91 16.18 4.11 -13.34
CA ILE A 91 15.67 3.76 -12.01
C ILE A 91 15.36 5.04 -11.22
N ARG A 92 16.27 6.02 -11.24
CA ARG A 92 16.07 7.31 -10.56
C ARG A 92 14.83 8.02 -11.07
N ASN A 93 14.67 8.10 -12.39
CA ASN A 93 13.50 8.71 -13.01
C ASN A 93 12.20 7.96 -12.70
N LYS A 94 12.20 6.62 -12.79
CA LYS A 94 11.00 5.81 -12.54
C LYS A 94 10.50 5.91 -11.10
N TYR A 95 11.38 6.14 -10.14
CA TYR A 95 11.05 6.11 -8.72
C TYR A 95 11.22 7.44 -7.99
N GLY A 96 11.57 8.52 -8.69
CA GLY A 96 11.76 9.85 -8.12
C GLY A 96 12.86 9.91 -7.06
N LEU A 97 13.96 9.17 -7.29
CA LEU A 97 15.14 9.11 -6.42
C LEU A 97 16.21 10.13 -6.83
#